data_AF-A0A699JGN8-F1
#
_entry.id   AF-A0A699JGN8-F1
#
_cell.length_a   1.000
_cell.length_b   1.000
_cell.length_c   1.000
_cell.angle_alpha   90.00
_cell.angle_beta   90.00
_cell.angle_gamma   90.00
#
_symmetry.space_group_name_H-M   'P 1'
#
loop_
_entity.id
_entity.type
_entity.pdbx_description
1 polymer ?
#
loop_
_entity_poly.entity_id
_entity_poly.type
_entity_poly.pdbx_seq_one_letter_code
_entity_poly.pdbx_strand_id
1 'polypeptide(L)'
;VAEDPESENVSSPAEVGSPGSVYALQQQVSGEETLKATFEDYKRQQDQMVEQWCAEMDARLDAMSVDFDEELYPHMLTAIAGRRWVIGHGPRLATMKCAESLEMRQAFADVVSAGIAKGMSEGLKHGVEHGHAQRTVESLEAYDLEAEAKFAAAFQSLKNLKLPLMDQLEGLKDAPIDVIMASLYLEDDTGEDAPQFIRDLRPSSSQLTIPVYPEVRDPRNPWACKEEIKLADAIAANISRAEQKKRSHIVCRTHGVGSAHHARSDRILVSAPIVVPQGLALLLVDAATHTESDDA
;
A
#
# COMPACT_ATOMS: atom_id res chain seq x y z
N VAL A 1 48.93 76.82 -73.73
CA VAL A 1 50.40 76.71 -73.80
C VAL A 1 50.89 76.78 -72.36
N ALA A 2 51.51 75.78 -71.74
CA ALA A 2 51.98 74.45 -72.12
C ALA A 2 51.84 73.57 -70.85
N GLU A 3 51.31 72.35 -70.97
CA GLU A 3 52.00 71.06 -70.79
C GLU A 3 52.70 70.87 -69.43
N ASP A 4 52.19 69.91 -68.64
CA ASP A 4 52.89 69.22 -67.55
C ASP A 4 52.54 67.71 -67.63
N PRO A 5 53.49 66.78 -67.39
CA PRO A 5 53.47 65.43 -67.95
C PRO A 5 52.98 64.34 -66.99
N GLU A 6 52.78 63.17 -67.61
CA GLU A 6 52.66 61.81 -67.08
C GLU A 6 53.11 61.56 -65.62
N SER A 7 52.24 60.89 -64.84
CA SER A 7 52.54 59.51 -64.43
C SER A 7 51.29 58.82 -63.89
N GLU A 8 50.99 57.69 -64.53
CA GLU A 8 49.96 56.74 -64.15
C GLU A 8 50.18 56.20 -62.74
N ASN A 9 49.12 56.10 -61.96
CA ASN A 9 49.00 55.00 -60.99
C ASN A 9 47.57 54.48 -61.01
N VAL A 10 47.33 53.61 -61.99
CA VAL A 10 46.12 52.80 -62.09
C VAL A 10 46.15 51.79 -60.94
N SER A 11 45.46 52.10 -59.84
CA SER A 11 45.11 51.08 -58.86
C SER A 11 44.02 50.21 -59.48
N SER A 12 44.43 49.11 -60.11
CA SER A 12 43.55 48.09 -60.65
C SER A 12 42.59 47.56 -59.58
N PRO A 13 41.32 47.28 -59.93
CA PRO A 13 40.39 46.64 -59.02
C PRO A 13 40.88 45.21 -58.75
N ALA A 14 40.89 44.81 -57.48
CA ALA A 14 41.24 43.47 -57.04
C ALA A 14 40.44 42.43 -57.85
N GLU A 15 41.15 41.57 -58.57
CA GLU A 15 40.59 40.40 -59.26
C GLU A 15 39.89 39.49 -58.26
N VAL A 16 38.58 39.66 -58.11
CA VAL A 16 37.70 38.63 -57.56
C VAL A 16 37.55 37.58 -58.65
N GLY A 17 38.45 36.59 -58.67
CA GLY A 17 38.33 35.45 -59.58
C GLY A 17 39.64 34.86 -60.11
N SER A 18 40.72 34.82 -59.32
CA SER A 18 41.88 34.02 -59.72
C SER A 18 41.59 32.53 -59.54
N PRO A 19 41.95 31.64 -60.50
CA PRO A 19 41.74 30.19 -60.40
C PRO A 19 42.28 29.56 -59.10
N GLY A 20 43.31 30.17 -58.49
CA GLY A 20 43.88 29.73 -57.21
C GLY A 20 42.97 29.96 -56.00
N SER A 21 42.14 31.01 -55.98
CA SER A 21 41.22 31.28 -54.86
C SER A 21 39.99 30.36 -54.91
N VAL A 22 39.53 30.03 -56.12
CA VAL A 22 38.44 29.08 -56.34
C VAL A 22 38.86 27.66 -55.91
N TYR A 23 40.09 27.26 -56.22
CA TYR A 23 40.63 25.96 -55.81
C TYR A 23 40.79 25.83 -54.29
N ALA A 24 41.23 26.90 -53.62
CA ALA A 24 41.33 26.94 -52.15
C ALA A 24 39.96 26.82 -51.47
N LEU A 25 38.94 27.53 -51.97
CA LEU A 25 37.56 27.41 -51.50
C LEU A 25 36.98 26.02 -51.73
N GLN A 26 37.29 25.38 -52.86
CA GLN A 26 36.84 24.03 -53.17
C GLN A 26 37.44 22.98 -52.22
N GLN A 27 38.72 23.12 -51.84
CA GLN A 27 39.32 22.27 -50.79
C GLN A 27 38.68 22.51 -49.42
N GLN A 28 38.38 23.76 -49.07
CA GLN A 28 37.75 24.09 -47.79
C GLN A 28 36.34 23.52 -47.69
N VAL A 29 35.52 23.65 -48.74
CA VAL A 29 34.17 23.06 -48.81
C VAL A 29 34.24 21.53 -48.73
N SER A 30 35.18 20.90 -49.44
CA SER A 30 35.39 19.44 -49.37
C SER A 30 35.81 18.98 -47.97
N GLY A 31 36.63 19.77 -47.27
CA GLY A 31 37.01 19.51 -45.88
C GLY A 31 35.83 19.66 -44.90
N GLU A 32 35.00 20.69 -45.08
CA GLU A 32 33.80 20.92 -44.29
C GLU A 32 32.76 19.83 -44.48
N GLU A 33 32.52 19.37 -45.71
CA GLU A 33 31.64 18.25 -46.02
C GLU A 33 32.12 16.96 -45.33
N THR A 34 33.42 16.71 -45.35
CA THR A 34 34.03 15.56 -44.67
C THR A 34 33.84 15.65 -43.16
N LEU A 35 34.09 16.83 -42.56
CA LEU A 35 33.90 17.06 -41.13
C LEU A 35 32.43 16.88 -40.72
N LYS A 36 31.51 17.43 -41.50
CA LYS A 36 30.06 17.30 -41.29
C LYS A 36 29.62 15.85 -41.31
N ALA A 37 30.09 15.06 -42.27
CA ALA A 37 29.80 13.62 -42.34
C ALA A 37 30.31 12.89 -41.08
N THR A 38 31.54 13.17 -40.63
CA THR A 38 32.08 12.55 -39.40
C THR A 38 31.29 12.95 -38.14
N PHE A 39 30.78 14.18 -38.09
CA PHE A 39 29.95 14.64 -36.98
C PHE A 39 28.56 13.97 -36.97
N GLU A 40 27.93 13.83 -38.14
CA GLU A 40 26.65 13.12 -38.27
C GLU A 40 26.78 11.63 -37.90
N ASP A 41 27.87 10.97 -38.30
CA ASP A 41 28.17 9.59 -37.92
C ASP A 41 28.40 9.44 -36.41
N TYR A 42 29.17 10.35 -35.80
CA TYR A 42 29.35 10.39 -34.34
C TYR A 42 28.01 10.53 -33.62
N LYS A 43 27.12 11.42 -34.10
CA LYS A 43 25.80 11.61 -33.51
C LYS A 43 24.96 10.34 -33.60
N ARG A 44 24.93 9.67 -34.76
CA ARG A 44 24.22 8.38 -34.93
C ARG A 44 24.78 7.31 -34.00
N GLN A 45 26.09 7.26 -33.81
CA GLN A 45 26.72 6.31 -32.89
C GLN A 45 26.30 6.58 -31.43
N GLN A 46 26.23 7.85 -31.02
CA GLN A 46 25.73 8.23 -29.70
C GLN A 46 24.25 7.86 -29.54
N ASP A 47 23.42 8.17 -30.52
CA ASP A 47 21.99 7.85 -30.50
C ASP A 47 21.78 6.32 -30.37
N GLN A 48 22.51 5.51 -31.15
CA GLN A 48 22.46 4.04 -31.05
C GLN A 48 22.90 3.51 -29.68
N MET A 49 23.96 4.08 -29.11
CA MET A 49 24.44 3.68 -27.78
C MET A 49 23.39 3.98 -26.71
N VAL A 50 22.73 5.14 -26.77
CA VAL A 50 21.65 5.52 -25.85
C VAL A 50 20.44 4.62 -26.03
N GLU A 51 20.02 4.36 -27.28
CA GLU A 51 18.91 3.44 -27.56
C GLU A 51 19.18 2.04 -27.02
N GLN A 52 20.40 1.51 -27.20
CA GLN A 52 20.79 0.21 -26.66
C GLN A 52 20.73 0.19 -25.12
N TRP A 53 21.23 1.23 -24.47
CA TRP A 53 21.22 1.35 -23.02
C TRP A 53 19.80 1.47 -22.46
N CYS A 54 18.93 2.25 -23.11
CA CYS A 54 17.51 2.34 -22.77
C CYS A 54 16.82 0.98 -22.91
N ALA A 55 17.06 0.25 -24.01
CA ALA A 55 16.47 -1.07 -24.22
C ALA A 55 16.91 -2.09 -23.16
N GLU A 56 18.16 -2.03 -22.70
CA GLU A 56 18.66 -2.85 -21.60
C GLU A 56 17.95 -2.52 -20.28
N MET A 57 17.80 -1.22 -19.97
CA MET A 57 17.14 -0.79 -18.75
C MET A 57 15.65 -1.14 -18.76
N ASP A 58 14.97 -0.98 -19.89
CA ASP A 58 13.56 -1.36 -20.07
C ASP A 58 13.38 -2.85 -19.84
N ALA A 59 14.23 -3.70 -20.45
CA ALA A 59 14.17 -5.15 -20.23
C ALA A 59 14.35 -5.54 -18.75
N ARG A 60 15.21 -4.82 -18.02
CA ARG A 60 15.40 -5.03 -16.57
C ARG A 60 14.20 -4.56 -15.75
N LEU A 61 13.60 -3.43 -16.09
CA LEU A 61 12.38 -2.93 -15.44
C LEU A 61 11.20 -3.88 -15.68
N ASP A 62 11.07 -4.41 -16.89
CA ASP A 62 10.04 -5.40 -17.24
C ASP A 62 10.18 -6.67 -16.41
N ALA A 63 11.41 -7.19 -16.28
CA ALA A 63 11.68 -8.35 -15.45
C ALA A 63 11.29 -8.09 -13.98
N MET A 64 11.73 -6.97 -13.38
CA MET A 64 11.37 -6.63 -12.00
C MET A 64 9.86 -6.40 -11.82
N SER A 65 9.19 -5.82 -12.81
CA SER A 65 7.74 -5.58 -12.80
C SER A 65 6.93 -6.87 -12.82
N VAL A 66 7.43 -7.91 -13.49
CA VAL A 66 6.86 -9.25 -13.48
C VAL A 66 7.10 -9.91 -12.12
N ASP A 67 8.33 -9.92 -11.63
CA ASP A 67 8.68 -10.53 -10.33
C ASP A 67 7.87 -9.90 -9.17
N PHE A 68 7.67 -8.59 -9.21
CA PHE A 68 6.83 -7.87 -8.25
C PHE A 68 5.38 -8.36 -8.26
N ASP A 69 4.78 -8.53 -9.45
CA ASP A 69 3.42 -9.01 -9.58
C ASP A 69 3.30 -10.50 -9.20
N GLU A 70 4.31 -11.34 -9.45
CA GLU A 70 4.22 -12.77 -9.14
C GLU A 70 4.44 -13.10 -7.67
N GLU A 71 5.43 -12.46 -7.05
CA GLU A 71 5.86 -12.82 -5.71
C GLU A 71 5.45 -11.76 -4.69
N LEU A 72 5.97 -10.54 -4.83
CA LEU A 72 5.89 -9.56 -3.74
C LEU A 72 4.45 -9.08 -3.50
N TYR A 73 3.70 -8.80 -4.57
CA TYR A 73 2.36 -8.23 -4.47
C TYR A 73 1.34 -9.16 -3.77
N PRO A 74 1.20 -10.45 -4.14
CA PRO A 74 0.33 -11.38 -3.42
C PRO A 74 0.64 -11.52 -1.92
N HIS A 75 1.93 -11.55 -1.57
CA HIS A 75 2.35 -11.63 -0.16
C HIS A 75 1.96 -10.37 0.63
N MET A 76 2.17 -9.18 0.06
CA MET A 76 1.75 -7.92 0.68
C MET A 76 0.23 -7.88 0.89
N LEU A 77 -0.54 -8.26 -0.12
CA LEU A 77 -2.00 -8.33 -0.04
C LEU A 77 -2.47 -9.27 1.07
N THR A 78 -1.87 -10.47 1.14
CA THR A 78 -2.19 -11.47 2.16
C THR A 78 -1.87 -10.94 3.57
N ALA A 79 -0.72 -10.30 3.74
CA ALA A 79 -0.31 -9.74 5.02
C ALA A 79 -1.21 -8.57 5.46
N ILE A 80 -1.62 -7.70 4.55
CA ILE A 80 -2.54 -6.58 4.83
C ILE A 80 -3.92 -7.11 5.20
N ALA A 81 -4.48 -8.01 4.38
CA ALA A 81 -5.80 -8.57 4.61
C ALA A 81 -5.85 -9.36 5.93
N GLY A 82 -4.83 -10.18 6.19
CA GLY A 82 -4.71 -10.92 7.43
C GLY A 82 -4.64 -10.01 8.66
N ARG A 83 -3.80 -8.97 8.63
CA ARG A 83 -3.70 -8.01 9.76
C ARG A 83 -5.01 -7.28 10.01
N ARG A 84 -5.68 -6.86 8.94
CA ARG A 84 -6.99 -6.21 9.03
C ARG A 84 -8.02 -7.13 9.68
N TRP A 85 -8.02 -8.41 9.31
CA TRP A 85 -8.89 -9.41 9.92
C TRP A 85 -8.56 -9.60 11.41
N VAL A 86 -7.29 -9.73 11.79
CA VAL A 86 -6.89 -9.90 13.19
C VAL A 86 -7.34 -8.71 14.03
N ILE A 87 -7.18 -7.47 13.52
CA ILE A 87 -7.62 -6.26 14.22
C ILE A 87 -9.15 -6.21 14.35
N GLY A 88 -9.88 -6.58 13.30
CA GLY A 88 -11.35 -6.49 13.27
C GLY A 88 -12.07 -7.61 14.03
N HIS A 89 -11.54 -8.83 14.00
CA HIS A 89 -12.22 -10.04 14.49
C HIS A 89 -11.48 -10.72 15.64
N GLY A 90 -10.15 -10.63 15.68
CA GLY A 90 -9.30 -11.34 16.63
C GLY A 90 -9.65 -11.10 18.10
N PRO A 91 -9.78 -9.85 18.58
CA PRO A 91 -10.16 -9.57 19.97
C PRO A 91 -11.51 -10.17 20.38
N ARG A 92 -12.48 -10.20 19.46
CA ARG A 92 -13.81 -10.76 19.72
C ARG A 92 -13.74 -12.28 19.89
N LEU A 93 -13.02 -12.96 19.00
CA LEU A 93 -12.77 -14.40 19.12
C LEU A 93 -11.99 -14.75 20.39
N ALA A 94 -10.95 -13.97 20.71
CA ALA A 94 -10.16 -14.19 21.93
C ALA A 94 -11.04 -14.06 23.19
N THR A 95 -11.95 -13.08 23.21
CA THR A 95 -12.90 -12.91 24.32
C THR A 95 -13.85 -14.11 24.42
N MET A 96 -14.38 -14.59 23.29
CA MET A 96 -15.27 -15.76 23.26
C MET A 96 -14.57 -17.02 23.76
N LYS A 97 -13.35 -17.28 23.28
CA LYS A 97 -12.54 -18.41 23.70
C LYS A 97 -12.17 -18.36 25.19
N CYS A 98 -11.89 -17.15 25.71
CA CYS A 98 -11.72 -16.94 27.15
C CYS A 98 -13.01 -17.20 27.96
N ALA A 99 -14.19 -16.90 27.41
CA ALA A 99 -15.47 -17.17 28.08
C ALA A 99 -15.81 -18.66 28.13
N GLU A 100 -15.32 -19.46 27.17
CA GLU A 100 -15.50 -20.91 27.12
C GLU A 100 -14.56 -21.65 28.10
N SER A 101 -13.43 -21.04 28.49
CA SER A 101 -12.48 -21.59 29.46
C SER A 101 -13.18 -22.01 30.75
N LEU A 102 -12.88 -23.24 31.18
CA LEU A 102 -13.42 -23.80 32.42
C LEU A 102 -12.93 -23.01 33.63
N GLU A 103 -11.68 -22.57 33.62
CA GLU A 103 -11.07 -21.78 34.69
C GLU A 103 -11.77 -20.44 34.86
N MET A 104 -12.07 -19.75 33.75
CA MET A 104 -12.81 -18.48 33.77
C MET A 104 -14.24 -18.68 34.26
N ARG A 105 -14.95 -19.70 33.73
CA ARG A 105 -16.32 -20.02 34.16
C ARG A 105 -16.39 -20.39 35.64
N GLN A 106 -15.43 -21.18 36.12
CA GLN A 106 -15.38 -21.59 37.52
C GLN A 106 -15.08 -20.40 38.44
N ALA A 107 -14.04 -19.61 38.14
CA ALA A 107 -13.69 -18.45 38.96
C ALA A 107 -14.84 -17.43 39.01
N PHE A 108 -15.54 -17.23 37.89
CA PHE A 108 -16.74 -16.40 37.86
C PHE A 108 -17.88 -16.98 38.70
N ALA A 109 -18.16 -18.29 38.57
CA ALA A 109 -19.17 -18.97 39.37
C ALA A 109 -18.88 -18.86 40.87
N ASP A 110 -17.62 -19.04 41.28
CA ASP A 110 -17.19 -18.92 42.68
C ASP A 110 -17.44 -17.51 43.22
N VAL A 111 -17.13 -16.46 42.44
CA VAL A 111 -17.40 -15.06 42.80
C VAL A 111 -18.88 -14.80 42.94
N VAL A 112 -19.70 -15.28 42.00
CA VAL A 112 -21.16 -15.10 42.03
C VAL A 112 -21.74 -15.83 43.24
N SER A 113 -21.36 -17.08 43.48
CA SER A 113 -21.81 -17.86 44.64
C SER A 113 -21.41 -17.21 45.96
N ALA A 114 -20.16 -16.75 46.10
CA ALA A 114 -19.71 -16.04 47.29
C ALA A 114 -20.40 -14.68 47.46
N GLY A 115 -20.71 -13.99 46.36
CA GLY A 115 -21.42 -12.70 46.37
C GLY A 115 -22.87 -12.85 46.84
N ILE A 116 -23.54 -13.92 46.40
CA ILE A 116 -24.89 -14.27 46.89
C ILE A 116 -24.85 -14.57 48.39
N ALA A 117 -23.90 -15.40 48.85
CA ALA A 117 -23.75 -15.71 50.27
C ALA A 117 -23.46 -14.46 51.13
N LYS A 118 -22.61 -13.55 50.61
CA LYS A 118 -22.35 -12.24 51.24
C LYS A 118 -23.62 -11.41 51.34
N GLY A 119 -24.35 -11.23 50.23
CA GLY A 119 -25.59 -10.44 50.22
C GLY A 119 -26.67 -11.01 51.15
N MET A 120 -26.77 -12.34 51.24
CA MET A 120 -27.66 -13.02 52.21
C MET A 120 -27.28 -12.70 53.65
N SER A 121 -25.99 -12.76 53.98
CA SER A 121 -25.48 -12.48 55.32
C SER A 121 -25.65 -11.01 55.72
N GLU A 122 -25.38 -10.08 54.79
CA GLU A 122 -25.62 -8.64 54.97
C GLU A 122 -27.11 -8.33 55.17
N GLY A 123 -27.99 -8.93 54.35
CA GLY A 123 -29.43 -8.78 54.48
C GLY A 123 -29.98 -9.31 55.81
N LEU A 124 -29.49 -10.47 56.27
CA LEU A 124 -29.84 -11.05 57.57
C LEU A 124 -29.40 -10.13 58.72
N LYS A 125 -28.15 -9.65 58.68
CA LYS A 125 -27.62 -8.72 59.67
C LYS A 125 -28.50 -7.48 59.79
N HIS A 126 -28.82 -6.84 58.66
CA HIS A 126 -29.62 -5.62 58.64
C HIS A 126 -31.07 -5.86 59.10
N GLY A 127 -31.65 -7.02 58.75
CA GLY A 127 -32.99 -7.40 59.18
C GLY A 127 -33.11 -7.62 60.69
N VAL A 128 -32.10 -8.22 61.33
CA VAL A 128 -32.07 -8.39 62.79
C VAL A 128 -31.89 -7.05 63.50
N GLU A 129 -30.99 -6.20 63.02
CA GLU A 129 -30.78 -4.85 63.54
C GLU A 129 -32.07 -4.01 63.49
N HIS A 130 -32.81 -4.08 62.38
CA HIS A 130 -34.07 -3.34 62.21
C HIS A 130 -35.25 -3.95 62.98
N GLY A 131 -35.29 -5.28 63.13
CA GLY A 131 -36.43 -5.99 63.72
C GLY A 131 -36.55 -5.92 65.24
N HIS A 132 -35.57 -5.33 65.95
CA HIS A 132 -35.52 -5.26 67.41
C HIS A 132 -35.67 -6.60 68.16
N ALA A 133 -35.42 -7.72 67.48
CA ALA A 133 -35.34 -9.01 68.12
C ALA A 133 -34.07 -9.03 68.99
N GLN A 134 -34.17 -9.34 70.28
CA GLN A 134 -33.02 -9.54 71.18
C GLN A 134 -32.16 -10.78 70.82
N ARG A 135 -32.03 -11.12 69.54
CA ARG A 135 -31.21 -12.23 69.03
C ARG A 135 -29.94 -11.67 68.41
N THR A 136 -28.82 -12.30 68.68
CA THR A 136 -27.56 -11.99 67.99
C THR A 136 -27.59 -12.60 66.60
N VAL A 137 -27.14 -11.84 65.59
CA VAL A 137 -27.08 -12.28 64.19
C VAL A 137 -26.27 -13.57 64.05
N GLU A 138 -25.22 -13.73 64.86
CA GLU A 138 -24.35 -14.91 64.92
C GLU A 138 -25.07 -16.20 65.35
N SER A 139 -26.25 -16.10 65.98
CA SER A 139 -27.04 -17.27 66.38
C SER A 139 -27.91 -17.85 65.26
N LEU A 140 -27.95 -17.18 64.09
CA LEU A 140 -28.73 -17.62 62.94
C LEU A 140 -27.93 -18.65 62.12
N GLU A 141 -28.49 -19.84 61.95
CA GLU A 141 -27.88 -20.93 61.17
C GLU A 141 -27.55 -20.53 59.73
N ALA A 142 -28.31 -19.61 59.14
CA ALA A 142 -28.11 -19.12 57.78
C ALA A 142 -27.08 -17.99 57.63
N TYR A 143 -26.53 -17.47 58.74
CA TYR A 143 -25.56 -16.37 58.72
C TYR A 143 -24.12 -16.91 58.65
N ASP A 144 -23.40 -16.57 57.58
CA ASP A 144 -21.99 -16.92 57.42
C ASP A 144 -21.10 -15.72 57.76
N LEU A 145 -20.43 -15.80 58.92
CA LEU A 145 -19.47 -14.79 59.41
C LEU A 145 -18.30 -14.58 58.43
N GLU A 146 -17.97 -15.56 57.60
CA GLU A 146 -16.85 -15.50 56.66
C GLU A 146 -17.26 -15.07 55.25
N ALA A 147 -18.56 -14.86 54.99
CA ALA A 147 -19.07 -14.62 53.64
C ALA A 147 -18.38 -13.43 52.96
N GLU A 148 -18.10 -12.36 53.71
CA GLU A 148 -17.37 -11.20 53.19
C GLU A 148 -15.92 -11.54 52.82
N ALA A 149 -15.22 -12.29 53.66
CA ALA A 149 -13.85 -12.73 53.41
C ALA A 149 -13.77 -13.70 52.22
N LYS A 150 -14.72 -14.65 52.12
CA LYS A 150 -14.85 -15.60 51.00
C LYS A 150 -15.11 -14.86 49.69
N PHE A 151 -16.00 -13.88 49.69
CA PHE A 151 -16.25 -13.05 48.51
C PHE A 151 -15.00 -12.26 48.10
N ALA A 152 -14.33 -11.61 49.05
CA ALA A 152 -13.09 -10.87 48.77
C ALA A 152 -12.00 -11.80 48.20
N ALA A 153 -11.83 -13.01 48.77
CA ALA A 153 -10.87 -14.00 48.29
C ALA A 153 -11.21 -14.49 46.88
N ALA A 154 -12.47 -14.86 46.61
CA ALA A 154 -12.92 -15.29 45.29
C ALA A 154 -12.72 -14.17 44.24
N PHE A 155 -13.06 -12.92 44.60
CA PHE A 155 -12.89 -11.78 43.71
C PHE A 155 -11.42 -11.49 43.41
N GLN A 156 -10.53 -11.65 44.39
CA GLN A 156 -9.09 -11.56 44.17
C GLN A 156 -8.58 -12.72 43.29
N SER A 157 -9.11 -13.93 43.47
CA SER A 157 -8.78 -15.06 42.60
C SER A 157 -9.16 -14.79 41.14
N LEU A 158 -10.35 -14.26 40.89
CA LEU A 158 -10.79 -13.87 39.54
C LEU A 158 -9.90 -12.79 38.93
N LYS A 159 -9.52 -11.76 39.70
CA LYS A 159 -8.60 -10.70 39.23
C LYS A 159 -7.22 -11.22 38.85
N ASN A 160 -6.72 -12.20 39.60
CA ASN A 160 -5.40 -12.79 39.41
C ASN A 160 -5.44 -14.03 38.50
N LEU A 161 -6.59 -14.32 37.88
CA LEU A 161 -6.74 -15.46 37.00
C LEU A 161 -5.82 -15.28 35.79
N LYS A 162 -4.87 -16.19 35.65
CA LYS A 162 -4.06 -16.28 34.43
C LYS A 162 -4.92 -16.87 33.32
N LEU A 163 -4.93 -16.21 32.17
CA LEU A 163 -5.62 -16.68 30.98
C LEU A 163 -4.58 -17.35 30.07
N PRO A 164 -4.54 -18.69 29.97
CA PRO A 164 -3.54 -19.40 29.15
C PRO A 164 -3.56 -18.96 27.68
N LEU A 165 -4.72 -18.52 27.19
CA LEU A 165 -4.87 -17.96 25.84
C LEU A 165 -3.99 -16.73 25.61
N MET A 166 -3.81 -15.87 26.63
CA MET A 166 -2.98 -14.66 26.50
C MET A 166 -1.50 -15.04 26.37
N ASP A 167 -1.02 -15.97 27.20
CA ASP A 167 0.35 -16.48 27.11
C ASP A 167 0.61 -17.15 25.75
N GLN A 168 -0.38 -17.90 25.24
CA GLN A 168 -0.32 -18.50 23.91
C GLN A 168 -0.24 -17.46 22.79
N LEU A 169 -1.11 -16.45 22.80
CA LEU A 169 -1.12 -15.39 21.78
C LEU A 169 0.15 -14.53 21.84
N GLU A 170 0.68 -14.28 23.04
CA GLU A 170 1.96 -13.58 23.21
C GLU A 170 3.13 -14.36 22.61
N GLY A 171 3.14 -15.69 22.79
CA GLY A 171 4.09 -16.59 22.14
C GLY A 171 4.00 -16.62 20.61
N LEU A 172 2.87 -16.17 20.04
CA LEU A 172 2.60 -16.14 18.60
C LEU A 172 2.77 -14.75 17.97
N LYS A 173 3.31 -13.76 18.70
CA LYS A 173 3.44 -12.37 18.21
C LYS A 173 4.22 -12.25 16.89
N ASP A 174 5.17 -13.15 16.65
CA ASP A 174 6.02 -13.19 15.45
C ASP A 174 5.59 -14.29 14.46
N ALA A 175 4.49 -14.99 14.75
CA ALA A 175 3.99 -16.07 13.91
C ALA A 175 3.32 -15.54 12.63
N PRO A 176 3.31 -16.34 11.55
CA PRO A 176 2.50 -16.08 10.37
C PRO A 176 1.01 -15.87 10.73
N ILE A 177 0.34 -15.00 9.97
CA ILE A 177 -1.02 -14.58 10.30
C ILE A 177 -2.02 -15.73 10.30
N ASP A 178 -1.84 -16.71 9.43
CA ASP A 178 -2.60 -17.96 9.36
C ASP A 178 -2.46 -18.80 10.63
N VAL A 179 -1.27 -18.84 11.24
CA VAL A 179 -1.05 -19.51 12.53
C VAL A 179 -1.77 -18.78 13.67
N ILE A 180 -1.74 -17.44 13.67
CA ILE A 180 -2.47 -16.61 14.65
C ILE A 180 -3.98 -16.83 14.48
N MET A 181 -4.48 -16.79 13.25
CA MET A 181 -5.88 -17.06 12.92
C MET A 181 -6.32 -18.45 13.38
N ALA A 182 -5.49 -19.48 13.12
CA ALA A 182 -5.80 -20.84 13.51
C ALA A 182 -5.86 -21.02 15.04
N SER A 183 -5.03 -20.28 15.78
CA SER A 183 -5.04 -20.33 17.25
C SER A 183 -6.32 -19.75 17.85
N LEU A 184 -7.05 -18.93 17.09
CA LEU A 184 -8.31 -18.32 17.49
C LEU A 184 -9.57 -19.12 17.09
N TYR A 185 -9.43 -20.30 16.48
CA TYR A 185 -10.58 -21.19 16.25
C TYR A 185 -11.28 -21.57 17.57
N LEU A 186 -12.61 -21.58 17.55
CA LEU A 186 -13.47 -22.06 18.64
C LEU A 186 -13.72 -23.57 18.43
N GLU A 187 -13.82 -24.36 19.50
CA GLU A 187 -13.92 -25.84 19.39
C GLU A 187 -15.32 -26.31 18.94
N ASP A 188 -16.37 -25.49 19.11
CA ASP A 188 -17.76 -25.82 18.75
C ASP A 188 -18.07 -25.68 17.23
N ASP A 189 -17.06 -25.44 16.39
CA ASP A 189 -17.16 -25.04 14.98
C ASP A 189 -17.37 -26.18 13.96
N THR A 190 -17.62 -27.41 14.41
CA THR A 190 -17.76 -28.58 13.51
C THR A 190 -19.20 -28.87 13.07
N GLY A 191 -20.21 -28.20 13.62
CA GLY A 191 -21.63 -28.46 13.34
C GLY A 191 -22.34 -27.41 12.47
N GLU A 192 -23.22 -27.87 11.57
CA GLU A 192 -24.18 -27.02 10.82
C GLU A 192 -25.21 -26.28 11.71
N ASP A 193 -25.12 -26.39 13.04
CA ASP A 193 -26.00 -25.72 14.01
C ASP A 193 -25.35 -24.48 14.67
N ALA A 194 -24.08 -24.15 14.37
CA ALA A 194 -23.42 -22.99 14.96
C ALA A 194 -24.12 -21.66 14.59
N PRO A 195 -24.39 -20.77 15.56
CA PRO A 195 -24.97 -19.45 15.32
C PRO A 195 -24.27 -18.67 14.21
N GLN A 196 -25.05 -17.95 13.39
CA GLN A 196 -24.54 -17.23 12.22
C GLN A 196 -23.37 -16.29 12.56
N PHE A 197 -23.41 -15.61 13.71
CA PHE A 197 -22.34 -14.71 14.13
C PHE A 197 -21.00 -15.42 14.42
N ILE A 198 -21.01 -16.72 14.77
CA ILE A 198 -19.79 -17.52 14.94
C ILE A 198 -19.22 -17.86 13.56
N ARG A 199 -20.08 -18.22 12.60
CA ARG A 199 -19.68 -18.49 11.21
C ARG A 199 -19.06 -17.27 10.53
N ASP A 200 -19.62 -16.09 10.76
CA ASP A 200 -19.12 -14.84 10.20
C ASP A 200 -17.78 -14.42 10.82
N LEU A 201 -17.48 -14.89 12.03
CA LEU A 201 -16.20 -14.68 12.70
C LEU A 201 -15.19 -15.79 12.42
N ARG A 202 -15.60 -16.88 11.77
CA ARG A 202 -14.74 -18.04 11.57
C ARG A 202 -13.49 -17.61 10.80
N PRO A 203 -12.28 -17.86 11.33
CA PRO A 203 -11.07 -17.56 10.59
C PRO A 203 -11.07 -18.34 9.27
N SER A 204 -11.12 -17.63 8.14
CA SER A 204 -11.00 -18.23 6.82
C SER A 204 -10.28 -17.29 5.87
N SER A 205 -9.22 -17.79 5.24
CA SER A 205 -8.51 -17.08 4.18
C SER A 205 -9.46 -16.67 3.03
N SER A 206 -10.52 -17.45 2.78
CA SER A 206 -11.52 -17.15 1.73
C SER A 206 -12.42 -15.95 2.02
N GLN A 207 -12.49 -15.52 3.29
CA GLN A 207 -13.27 -14.35 3.72
C GLN A 207 -12.42 -13.07 3.77
N LEU A 208 -11.09 -13.18 3.60
CA LEU A 208 -10.22 -12.02 3.63
C LEU A 208 -10.55 -11.07 2.49
N THR A 209 -10.71 -9.79 2.81
CA THR A 209 -11.00 -8.73 1.84
C THR A 209 -9.95 -7.63 1.87
N ILE A 210 -9.81 -6.94 0.74
CA ILE A 210 -8.89 -5.80 0.58
C ILE A 210 -9.68 -4.59 0.10
N PRO A 211 -9.43 -3.40 0.67
CA PRO A 211 -10.00 -2.17 0.15
C PRO A 211 -9.43 -1.83 -1.22
N VAL A 212 -10.31 -1.54 -2.17
CA VAL A 212 -9.98 -0.98 -3.47
C VAL A 212 -10.13 0.54 -3.38
N TYR A 213 -9.05 1.23 -3.69
CA TYR A 213 -9.02 2.69 -3.72
C TYR A 213 -9.24 3.20 -5.15
N PRO A 214 -9.91 4.35 -5.32
CA PRO A 214 -10.06 4.97 -6.63
C PRO A 214 -8.70 5.39 -7.21
N GLU A 215 -8.57 5.35 -8.53
CA GLU A 215 -7.35 5.77 -9.25
C GLU A 215 -7.02 7.24 -8.96
N VAL A 216 -8.05 8.10 -8.96
CA VAL A 216 -7.93 9.51 -8.58
C VAL A 216 -8.37 9.64 -7.12
N ARG A 217 -7.39 9.88 -6.22
CA ARG A 217 -7.67 10.12 -4.81
C ARG A 217 -8.19 11.54 -4.60
N ASP A 218 -9.29 11.67 -3.85
CA ASP A 218 -9.75 12.97 -3.38
C ASP A 218 -8.70 13.53 -2.39
N PRO A 219 -8.09 14.70 -2.64
CA PRO A 219 -7.14 15.31 -1.72
C PRO A 219 -7.71 15.57 -0.32
N ARG A 220 -9.04 15.76 -0.23
CA ARG A 220 -9.74 15.98 1.04
C ARG A 220 -10.06 14.67 1.77
N ASN A 221 -10.11 13.55 1.07
CA ASN A 221 -10.22 12.22 1.65
C ASN A 221 -9.40 11.17 0.87
N PRO A 222 -8.07 11.15 1.05
CA PRO A 222 -7.19 10.26 0.30
C PRO A 222 -7.45 8.79 0.58
N TRP A 223 -8.09 8.47 1.72
CA TRP A 223 -8.33 7.12 2.20
C TRP A 223 -9.73 6.60 1.89
N ALA A 224 -10.50 7.31 1.06
CA ALA A 224 -11.81 6.85 0.62
C ALA A 224 -11.72 5.48 -0.06
N CYS A 225 -12.26 4.46 0.59
CA CYS A 225 -12.40 3.13 0.02
C CYS A 225 -13.60 3.15 -0.95
N LYS A 226 -13.38 2.70 -2.19
CA LYS A 226 -14.45 2.61 -3.19
C LYS A 226 -15.30 1.36 -2.96
N GLU A 227 -14.64 0.24 -2.73
CA GLU A 227 -15.26 -1.08 -2.56
C GLU A 227 -14.28 -2.04 -1.90
N GLU A 228 -14.78 -3.19 -1.43
CA GLU A 228 -13.96 -4.29 -0.97
C GLU A 228 -14.05 -5.46 -1.93
N ILE A 229 -12.91 -6.07 -2.22
CA ILE A 229 -12.83 -7.29 -3.03
C ILE A 229 -12.24 -8.43 -2.21
N LYS A 230 -12.58 -9.67 -2.56
CA LYS A 230 -11.96 -10.84 -1.91
C LYS A 230 -10.48 -10.89 -2.25
N LEU A 231 -9.66 -11.25 -1.27
CA LEU A 231 -8.21 -11.46 -1.42
C LEU A 231 -7.91 -12.45 -2.55
N ALA A 232 -8.68 -13.54 -2.65
CA ALA A 232 -8.53 -14.53 -3.71
C ALA A 232 -8.73 -13.92 -5.11
N ASP A 233 -9.76 -13.08 -5.28
CA ASP A 233 -10.06 -12.42 -6.55
C ASP A 233 -8.96 -11.39 -6.89
N ALA A 234 -8.44 -10.67 -5.89
CA ALA A 234 -7.33 -9.73 -6.06
C ALA A 234 -6.03 -10.43 -6.50
N ILE A 235 -5.70 -11.57 -5.87
CA ILE A 235 -4.54 -12.39 -6.23
C ILE A 235 -4.71 -12.96 -7.64
N ALA A 236 -5.89 -13.49 -7.97
CA ALA A 236 -6.15 -14.05 -9.30
C ALA A 236 -6.02 -12.98 -10.41
N ALA A 237 -6.60 -11.79 -10.20
CA ALA A 237 -6.48 -10.67 -11.13
C ALA A 237 -5.02 -10.25 -11.32
N ASN A 238 -4.23 -10.27 -10.25
CA ASN A 238 -2.83 -9.94 -10.25
C ASN A 238 -1.95 -10.98 -10.99
N ILE A 239 -2.19 -12.27 -10.78
CA ILE A 239 -1.52 -13.36 -11.53
C ILE A 239 -1.84 -13.24 -13.02
N SER A 240 -3.11 -12.99 -13.37
CA SER A 240 -3.52 -12.77 -14.76
C SER A 240 -2.78 -11.57 -15.39
N ARG A 241 -2.55 -10.50 -14.62
CA ARG A 241 -1.78 -9.34 -15.08
C ARG A 241 -0.31 -9.70 -15.31
N ALA A 242 0.32 -10.44 -14.41
CA ALA A 242 1.70 -10.90 -14.56
C ALA A 242 1.87 -11.76 -15.82
N GLU A 243 0.96 -12.71 -16.06
CA GLU A 243 0.96 -13.52 -17.28
C GLU A 243 0.81 -12.66 -18.54
N GLN A 244 -0.05 -11.64 -18.50
CA GLN A 244 -0.22 -10.73 -19.62
C GLN A 244 1.05 -9.91 -19.89
N LYS A 245 1.74 -9.46 -18.84
CA LYS A 245 3.04 -8.79 -18.96
C LYS A 245 4.10 -9.71 -19.56
N LYS A 246 4.16 -10.98 -19.16
CA LYS A 246 5.09 -11.96 -19.79
C LYS A 246 4.83 -12.14 -21.29
N ARG A 247 3.57 -12.05 -21.73
CA ARG A 247 3.18 -12.17 -23.14
C ARG A 247 3.36 -10.88 -23.95
N SER A 248 3.53 -9.74 -23.27
CA SER A 248 3.57 -8.42 -23.90
C SER A 248 4.93 -7.76 -23.60
N HIS A 249 5.76 -7.51 -24.61
CA HIS A 249 6.90 -6.64 -24.41
C HIS A 249 6.39 -5.23 -24.04
N ILE A 250 6.66 -4.76 -22.83
CA ILE A 250 6.36 -3.38 -22.46
C ILE A 250 7.50 -2.55 -23.07
N VAL A 251 7.29 -2.10 -24.29
CA VAL A 251 8.22 -1.13 -24.88
C VAL A 251 7.91 0.22 -24.23
N CYS A 252 8.66 0.57 -23.20
CA CYS A 252 8.76 1.94 -22.72
C CYS A 252 9.44 2.78 -23.80
N ARG A 253 8.72 3.14 -24.86
CA ARG A 253 9.20 4.21 -25.75
C ARG A 253 9.16 5.50 -24.94
N THR A 254 10.29 5.85 -24.32
CA THR A 254 10.60 7.25 -24.10
C THR A 254 10.55 7.88 -25.48
N HIS A 255 9.44 8.53 -25.82
CA HIS A 255 9.41 9.38 -26.99
C HIS A 255 10.54 10.37 -26.73
N GLY A 256 11.60 10.30 -27.55
CA GLY A 256 12.66 11.30 -27.48
C GLY A 256 11.98 12.66 -27.45
N VAL A 257 12.36 13.52 -26.51
CA VAL A 257 11.93 14.91 -26.48
C VAL A 257 12.56 15.59 -27.70
N GLY A 258 12.01 15.28 -28.87
CA GLY A 258 12.30 15.85 -30.15
C GLY A 258 11.28 16.93 -30.41
N SER A 259 11.77 18.14 -30.68
CA SER A 259 10.95 19.25 -31.15
C SER A 259 10.08 18.81 -32.35
N ALA A 260 8.82 19.22 -32.31
CA ALA A 260 7.73 19.03 -33.28
C ALA A 260 6.74 17.89 -32.98
N HIS A 261 5.47 18.31 -32.95
CA HIS A 261 4.29 17.59 -32.47
C HIS A 261 3.82 16.40 -33.32
N HIS A 262 3.02 15.57 -32.63
CA HIS A 262 1.96 14.67 -33.10
C HIS A 262 2.33 13.24 -33.53
N ALA A 263 2.25 12.33 -32.56
CA ALA A 263 1.72 10.99 -32.79
C ALA A 263 0.75 10.63 -31.65
N ARG A 264 -0.56 10.65 -31.94
CA ARG A 264 -1.56 9.99 -31.10
C ARG A 264 -1.33 8.48 -31.21
N SER A 265 -1.07 7.81 -30.09
CA SER A 265 -1.15 6.35 -30.03
C SER A 265 -2.43 5.95 -29.30
N ASP A 266 -3.48 5.66 -30.07
CA ASP A 266 -4.76 5.14 -29.59
C ASP A 266 -4.73 3.63 -29.27
N ARG A 267 -3.61 3.07 -28.80
CA ARG A 267 -3.57 1.64 -28.43
C ARG A 267 -2.84 1.41 -27.11
N ILE A 268 -3.64 0.98 -26.14
CA ILE A 268 -3.33 0.49 -24.79
C ILE A 268 -3.13 1.61 -23.76
N LEU A 269 -4.23 2.02 -23.12
CA LEU A 269 -4.16 2.57 -21.77
C LEU A 269 -3.71 1.44 -20.84
N VAL A 270 -2.46 1.48 -20.42
CA VAL A 270 -2.04 0.79 -19.20
C VAL A 270 -2.67 1.59 -18.07
N SER A 271 -3.75 1.10 -17.48
CA SER A 271 -4.16 1.51 -16.15
C SER A 271 -3.01 1.17 -15.22
N ALA A 272 -2.17 2.16 -14.94
CA ALA A 272 -1.13 2.10 -13.94
C ALA A 272 -1.74 2.62 -12.63
N PRO A 273 -2.18 1.77 -11.68
CA PRO A 273 -2.16 2.16 -10.29
C PRO A 273 -0.71 2.00 -9.82
N ILE A 274 0.20 2.82 -10.34
CA ILE A 274 1.47 3.06 -9.67
C ILE A 274 1.10 4.02 -8.53
N VAL A 275 1.13 3.49 -7.31
CA VAL A 275 1.45 4.31 -6.14
C VAL A 275 2.81 4.92 -6.46
N VAL A 276 2.81 6.12 -7.02
CA VAL A 276 4.01 6.93 -7.17
C VAL A 276 4.39 7.33 -5.75
N PRO A 277 5.52 6.87 -5.19
CA PRO A 277 6.09 7.53 -4.03
C PRO A 277 6.44 8.93 -4.54
N GLN A 278 5.74 9.95 -4.04
CA GLN A 278 5.95 11.33 -4.42
C GLN A 278 7.43 11.69 -4.32
N GLY A 279 8.04 11.98 -5.46
CA GLY A 279 9.46 12.26 -5.53
C GLY A 279 9.97 12.62 -6.93
N LEU A 280 9.15 13.21 -7.80
CA LEU A 280 9.60 13.97 -8.97
C LEU A 280 8.41 14.70 -9.59
N ALA A 281 8.31 16.00 -9.30
CA ALA A 281 7.31 16.89 -9.86
C ALA A 281 7.71 17.33 -11.28
N LEU A 282 6.76 17.38 -12.20
CA LEU A 282 6.77 18.39 -13.26
C LEU A 282 5.36 18.95 -13.43
N LEU A 283 5.23 20.20 -13.00
CA LEU A 283 4.10 21.10 -13.20
C LEU A 283 3.83 21.29 -14.69
N LEU A 284 2.59 21.14 -15.12
CA LEU A 284 2.06 21.93 -16.23
C LEU A 284 0.76 22.59 -15.76
N VAL A 285 0.87 23.90 -15.51
CA VAL A 285 -0.23 24.83 -15.31
C VAL A 285 -0.77 25.19 -16.69
N ASP A 286 -2.08 25.03 -16.89
CA ASP A 286 -2.78 25.50 -18.09
C ASP A 286 -2.93 27.03 -18.02
N ALA A 287 -2.45 27.73 -19.05
CA ALA A 287 -2.75 29.13 -19.29
C ALA A 287 -3.48 29.24 -20.63
N ALA A 288 -4.81 29.22 -20.57
CA ALA A 288 -5.68 29.55 -21.70
C ALA A 288 -6.50 30.81 -21.36
N THR A 289 -5.88 31.97 -21.47
CA THR A 289 -6.58 33.22 -21.80
C THR A 289 -5.69 34.02 -22.75
N HIS A 290 -5.87 33.82 -24.05
CA HIS A 290 -5.49 34.80 -25.04
C HIS A 290 -6.74 35.25 -25.81
N THR A 291 -7.09 36.50 -25.51
CA THR A 291 -7.78 37.45 -26.38
C THR A 291 -7.22 37.40 -27.79
N GLU A 292 -8.08 37.25 -28.80
CA GLU A 292 -7.85 37.80 -30.14
C GLU A 292 -8.87 38.92 -30.37
N SER A 293 -8.33 40.10 -30.68
CA SER A 293 -9.02 41.29 -31.15
C SER A 293 -9.04 41.32 -32.68
N ASP A 294 -10.08 41.95 -33.19
CA ASP A 294 -10.47 42.22 -34.58
C ASP A 294 -9.38 42.73 -35.55
N ASP A 295 -9.53 42.46 -36.85
CA ASP A 295 -10.05 43.46 -37.82
C ASP A 295 -10.04 42.95 -39.29
N ALA A 296 -11.22 42.98 -39.93
CA ALA A 296 -11.55 43.47 -41.29
C ALA A 296 -12.89 42.89 -41.80
#